data_AF-A0A7X3ZKM4-F1
#
_entry.id   AF-A0A7X3ZKM4-F1
#
_cell.length_a   1.000
_cell.length_b   1.000
_cell.length_c   1.000
_cell.angle_alpha   90.00
_cell.angle_beta   90.00
_cell.angle_gamma   90.00
#
_symmetry.space_group_name_H-M   'P 1'
#
loop_
_entity.id
_entity.type
_entity.pdbx_description
1 polymer ?
#
loop_
_entity_poly.entity_id
_entity_poly.type
_entity_poly.pdbx_seq_one_letter_code
_entity_poly.pdbx_strand_id
1 'polypeptide(L)'
;MKRNIACLGWGSLIWDPRSLPIQRYWFDDGPLIPVEFARQSKDDRITLVISPDARPVRSLWTLMDSDSLEVAIKQLKRREETTKDNIGDWSKGQDSPAEIPKLSEWTRARNIDSVIWTALPPGLKGNENEQPSVEDVLRYLRELTGTARDAAEQYIRRAPRQIDTAYRRRIEAELYWLPRDGNK
;
A
#
# COMPACT_ATOMS: atom_id res chain seq x y z
N MET A 1 -24.90 10.85 -12.34
CA MET A 1 -24.93 10.55 -10.89
C MET A 1 -23.49 10.52 -10.41
N LYS A 2 -23.19 11.17 -9.28
CA LYS A 2 -21.83 11.19 -8.70
C LYS A 2 -21.47 9.79 -8.22
N ARG A 3 -20.29 9.29 -8.60
CA ARG A 3 -19.78 7.96 -8.20
C ARG A 3 -18.88 8.11 -6.98
N ASN A 4 -19.10 7.30 -5.95
CA ASN A 4 -18.22 7.26 -4.79
C ASN A 4 -17.05 6.30 -5.07
N ILE A 5 -15.85 6.84 -5.23
CA ILE A 5 -14.64 6.07 -5.54
C ILE A 5 -13.71 6.13 -4.33
N ALA A 6 -13.42 4.97 -3.74
CA ALA A 6 -12.45 4.85 -2.67
C ALA A 6 -11.07 4.49 -3.21
N CYS A 7 -10.02 5.07 -2.63
CA CYS A 7 -8.64 4.67 -2.81
C CYS A 7 -8.16 3.98 -1.53
N LEU A 8 -7.71 2.73 -1.63
CA LEU A 8 -7.11 2.01 -0.50
C LEU A 8 -5.63 2.37 -0.38
N GLY A 9 -5.13 2.37 0.85
CA GLY A 9 -3.73 2.65 1.14
C GLY A 9 -3.24 1.91 2.38
N TRP A 10 -1.94 1.62 2.38
CA TRP A 10 -1.24 0.98 3.49
C TRP A 10 0.20 1.49 3.64
N GLY A 11 0.66 2.38 2.79
CA GLY A 11 2.04 2.88 2.78
C GLY A 11 2.12 4.38 2.52
N SER A 12 2.97 4.76 1.57
CA SER A 12 3.27 6.18 1.30
C SER A 12 2.07 7.01 0.90
N LEU A 13 0.98 6.42 0.38
CA LEU A 13 -0.23 7.16 0.04
C LEU A 13 -0.79 7.96 1.24
N ILE A 14 -0.63 7.42 2.45
CA ILE A 14 -1.18 8.02 3.67
C ILE A 14 -0.38 9.25 4.11
N TRP A 15 0.95 9.14 4.16
CA TRP A 15 1.81 10.20 4.69
C TRP A 15 2.44 11.10 3.60
N ASP A 16 2.35 10.69 2.34
CA ASP A 16 2.79 11.47 1.17
C ASP A 16 1.84 11.24 -0.03
N PRO A 17 0.63 11.84 0.01
CA PRO A 17 -0.34 11.74 -1.09
C PRO A 17 0.12 12.48 -2.36
N ARG A 18 1.10 13.40 -2.25
CA ARG A 18 1.56 14.28 -3.34
C ARG A 18 0.38 14.94 -4.07
N SER A 19 0.28 14.74 -5.38
CA SER A 19 -0.77 15.31 -6.23
C SER A 19 -2.01 14.41 -6.36
N LEU A 20 -2.20 13.40 -5.51
CA LEU A 20 -3.38 12.55 -5.57
C LEU A 20 -4.61 13.35 -5.09
N PRO A 21 -5.66 13.51 -5.92
CA PRO A 21 -6.82 14.33 -5.58
C PRO A 21 -7.78 13.50 -4.74
N ILE A 22 -7.72 13.71 -3.42
CA ILE A 22 -8.48 12.99 -2.40
C ILE A 22 -9.09 13.98 -1.41
N GLN A 23 -10.14 13.55 -0.70
CA GLN A 23 -10.83 14.34 0.33
C GLN A 23 -10.01 14.57 1.62
N ARG A 24 -8.67 14.53 1.54
CA ARG A 24 -7.66 14.81 2.57
C ARG A 24 -7.77 14.04 3.90
N TYR A 25 -8.73 13.14 4.04
CA TYR A 25 -8.93 12.33 5.23
C TYR A 25 -8.79 10.84 4.92
N TRP A 26 -7.95 10.16 5.70
CA TRP A 26 -7.77 8.71 5.65
C TRP A 26 -8.56 8.07 6.80
N PHE A 27 -9.53 7.25 6.45
CA PHE A 27 -10.28 6.40 7.36
C PHE A 27 -9.46 5.13 7.68
N ASP A 28 -9.53 4.68 8.93
CA ASP A 28 -8.74 3.56 9.47
C ASP A 28 -9.46 2.21 9.43
N ASP A 29 -10.71 2.18 8.97
CA ASP A 29 -11.63 1.03 8.99
C ASP A 29 -11.80 0.34 7.62
N GLY A 30 -10.73 0.32 6.82
CA GLY A 30 -10.72 -0.29 5.48
C GLY A 30 -10.99 -1.81 5.45
N PRO A 31 -11.01 -2.44 4.27
CA PRO A 31 -11.02 -3.90 4.18
C PRO A 31 -9.72 -4.50 4.75
N LEU A 32 -9.74 -5.79 5.05
CA LEU A 32 -8.51 -6.53 5.37
C LEU A 32 -7.77 -6.85 4.07
N ILE A 33 -6.47 -6.60 4.03
CA ILE A 33 -5.61 -6.84 2.86
C ILE A 33 -4.32 -7.52 3.32
N PRO A 34 -3.86 -8.59 2.65
CA PRO A 34 -2.60 -9.24 2.96
C PRO A 34 -1.46 -8.45 2.29
N VAL A 35 -0.79 -7.58 3.07
CA VAL A 35 0.34 -6.79 2.60
C VAL A 35 1.60 -7.10 3.40
N GLU A 36 2.76 -6.95 2.75
CA GLU A 36 4.05 -7.15 3.40
C GLU A 36 5.15 -6.25 2.82
N PHE A 37 6.19 -5.96 3.61
CA PHE A 37 7.40 -5.23 3.22
C PHE A 37 8.26 -6.09 2.29
N ALA A 38 7.80 -6.23 1.05
CA ALA A 38 8.24 -7.29 0.14
C ALA A 38 8.68 -6.78 -1.24
N ARG A 39 8.81 -5.45 -1.41
CA ARG A 39 9.22 -4.86 -2.69
C ARG A 39 10.33 -3.84 -2.52
N GLN A 40 11.44 -4.04 -3.22
CA GLN A 40 12.46 -3.02 -3.40
C GLN A 40 12.01 -2.01 -4.46
N SER A 41 11.93 -0.73 -4.10
CA SER A 41 11.62 0.35 -5.01
C SER A 41 12.82 0.72 -5.89
N LYS A 42 12.58 1.56 -6.91
CA LYS A 42 13.65 2.07 -7.79
C LYS A 42 14.74 2.80 -6.99
N ASP A 43 14.32 3.53 -5.96
CA ASP A 43 15.16 4.29 -5.02
C ASP A 43 15.52 3.51 -3.75
N ASP A 44 15.62 2.17 -3.83
CA ASP A 44 16.25 1.31 -2.82
C ASP A 44 15.54 1.25 -1.46
N ARG A 45 14.25 1.59 -1.41
CA ARG A 45 13.42 1.40 -0.22
C ARG A 45 12.72 0.05 -0.28
N ILE A 46 12.58 -0.60 0.88
CA ILE A 46 11.62 -1.70 1.02
C ILE A 46 10.23 -1.12 1.28
N THR A 47 9.28 -1.47 0.42
CA THR A 47 7.93 -0.93 0.35
C THR A 47 6.88 -2.01 0.52
N LEU A 48 5.69 -1.61 0.94
CA LEU A 48 4.56 -2.51 1.18
C LEU A 48 3.81 -2.83 -0.11
N VAL A 49 3.59 -4.11 -0.38
CA VAL A 49 2.84 -4.63 -1.52
C VAL A 49 1.90 -5.75 -1.07
N ILE A 50 0.92 -6.08 -1.92
CA ILE A 50 0.07 -7.26 -1.68
C ILE A 50 0.94 -8.52 -1.72
N SER A 51 0.81 -9.36 -0.70
CA SER A 51 1.53 -10.61 -0.53
C SER A 51 0.53 -11.68 -0.09
N PRO A 52 0.05 -12.56 -0.99
CA PRO A 52 -1.07 -13.46 -0.74
C PRO A 52 -0.94 -14.33 0.53
N ASP A 53 0.28 -14.72 0.88
CA ASP A 53 0.57 -15.56 2.05
C ASP A 53 0.70 -14.77 3.36
N ALA A 54 0.69 -13.44 3.30
CA ALA A 54 0.78 -12.59 4.48
C ALA A 54 -0.52 -12.59 5.27
N ARG A 55 -0.41 -12.44 6.59
CA ARG A 55 -1.58 -12.25 7.46
C ARG A 55 -2.29 -10.94 7.07
N PRO A 56 -3.61 -10.96 6.77
CA PRO A 56 -4.32 -9.74 6.44
C PRO A 56 -4.34 -8.71 7.58
N VAL A 57 -4.11 -7.44 7.23
CA VAL A 57 -4.17 -6.28 8.13
C VAL A 57 -5.21 -5.29 7.64
N ARG A 58 -5.67 -4.42 8.54
CA ARG A 58 -6.67 -3.38 8.23
C ARG A 58 -6.03 -2.28 7.38
N SER A 59 -6.46 -2.13 6.13
CA SER A 59 -6.00 -1.02 5.29
C SER A 59 -6.65 0.31 5.71
N LEU A 60 -6.06 1.41 5.27
CA LEU A 60 -6.69 2.71 5.29
C LEU A 60 -7.37 2.97 3.95
N TRP A 61 -8.29 3.93 3.92
CA TRP A 61 -8.92 4.35 2.68
C TRP A 61 -9.29 5.83 2.71
N THR A 62 -9.45 6.43 1.52
CA THR A 62 -9.91 7.80 1.34
C THR A 62 -10.84 7.87 0.14
N LEU A 63 -11.72 8.87 0.09
CA LEU A 63 -12.48 9.17 -1.12
C LEU A 63 -11.63 9.97 -2.12
N MET A 64 -11.75 9.64 -3.39
CA MET A 64 -11.20 10.41 -4.50
C MET A 64 -12.06 11.65 -4.77
N ASP A 65 -11.44 12.73 -5.24
CA ASP A 65 -12.14 13.93 -5.73
C ASP A 65 -12.57 13.81 -7.20
N SER A 66 -12.65 12.57 -7.71
CA SER A 66 -13.09 12.23 -9.06
C SER A 66 -14.35 11.37 -8.99
N ASP A 67 -15.28 11.59 -9.91
CA ASP A 67 -16.49 10.77 -10.12
C ASP A 67 -16.34 9.76 -11.26
N SER A 68 -15.20 9.76 -11.96
CA SER A 68 -14.86 8.79 -13.01
C SER A 68 -13.78 7.82 -12.54
N LEU A 69 -14.07 6.51 -12.64
CA LEU A 69 -13.13 5.44 -12.31
C LEU A 69 -11.88 5.50 -13.18
N GLU A 70 -12.04 5.74 -14.49
CA GLU A 70 -10.91 5.86 -15.40
C GLU A 70 -9.99 7.03 -15.02
N VAL A 71 -10.57 8.16 -14.63
CA VAL A 71 -9.81 9.33 -14.16
C VAL A 71 -9.10 9.02 -12.84
N ALA A 72 -9.78 8.35 -11.90
CA ALA A 72 -9.19 7.96 -10.61
C ALA A 72 -8.00 6.99 -10.79
N ILE A 73 -8.12 5.99 -11.68
CA ILE A 73 -7.03 5.10 -12.07
C ILE A 73 -5.85 5.89 -12.66
N LYS A 74 -6.11 6.82 -13.58
CA LYS A 74 -5.05 7.68 -14.17
C LYS A 74 -4.34 8.53 -13.11
N GLN A 75 -5.08 9.06 -12.14
CA GLN A 75 -4.54 9.86 -11.05
C GLN A 75 -3.66 9.03 -10.11
N LEU A 76 -4.13 7.85 -9.69
CA LEU A 76 -3.34 6.95 -8.86
C LEU A 76 -2.10 6.44 -9.60
N LYS A 77 -2.25 6.05 -10.88
CA LYS A 77 -1.13 5.67 -11.76
C LYS A 77 -0.06 6.75 -11.83
N ARG A 78 -0.47 8.01 -12.05
CA ARG A 78 0.44 9.16 -12.10
C ARG A 78 1.14 9.37 -10.76
N ARG A 79 0.41 9.25 -9.64
CA ARG A 79 1.00 9.35 -8.30
C ARG A 79 2.03 8.25 -8.08
N GLU A 80 1.71 7.01 -8.41
CA GLU A 80 2.59 5.86 -8.17
C GLU A 80 3.75 5.74 -9.18
N GLU A 81 3.76 6.57 -10.22
CA GLU A 81 4.75 6.55 -11.31
C GLU A 81 4.88 5.15 -11.93
N THR A 82 3.73 4.53 -12.18
CA THR A 82 3.61 3.13 -12.61
C THR A 82 2.75 2.97 -13.89
N THR A 83 2.52 1.73 -14.29
CA THR A 83 1.66 1.34 -15.43
C THR A 83 0.24 1.02 -14.96
N LYS A 84 -0.70 0.92 -15.90
CA LYS A 84 -2.11 0.60 -15.57
C LYS A 84 -2.22 -0.79 -14.92
N ASP A 85 -1.40 -1.75 -15.35
CA ASP A 85 -1.43 -3.13 -14.85
C ASP A 85 -1.06 -3.24 -13.36
N ASN A 86 -0.40 -2.20 -12.81
CA ASN A 86 -0.06 -2.10 -11.41
C ASN A 86 -1.10 -1.32 -10.59
N ILE A 87 -2.29 -1.06 -11.16
CA ILE A 87 -3.42 -0.44 -10.48
C ILE A 87 -4.55 -1.46 -10.46
N GLY A 88 -4.92 -1.91 -9.28
CA GLY A 88 -6.12 -2.71 -9.09
C GLY A 88 -7.35 -1.82 -9.06
N ASP A 89 -8.43 -2.31 -9.65
CA ASP A 89 -9.72 -1.64 -9.61
C ASP A 89 -10.86 -2.64 -9.39
N TRP A 90 -11.93 -2.15 -8.77
CA TRP A 90 -13.16 -2.89 -8.54
C TRP A 90 -14.36 -1.95 -8.69
N SER A 91 -15.46 -2.47 -9.17
CA SER A 91 -16.73 -1.78 -9.35
C SER A 91 -17.89 -2.59 -8.80
N LYS A 92 -18.88 -1.87 -8.26
CA LYS A 92 -20.13 -2.46 -7.79
C LYS A 92 -20.74 -3.38 -8.84
N GLY A 93 -21.07 -4.60 -8.42
CA GLY A 93 -21.59 -5.67 -9.27
C GLY A 93 -20.53 -6.68 -9.71
N GLN A 94 -19.24 -6.41 -9.48
CA GLN A 94 -18.17 -7.39 -9.64
C GLN A 94 -18.00 -8.21 -8.34
N ASP A 95 -17.52 -9.45 -8.50
CA ASP A 95 -17.07 -10.27 -7.37
C ASP A 95 -15.86 -9.63 -6.68
N SER A 96 -15.69 -9.94 -5.40
CA SER A 96 -14.51 -9.50 -4.67
C SER A 96 -13.25 -10.15 -5.28
N PRO A 97 -12.16 -9.39 -5.49
CA PRO A 97 -10.91 -9.96 -5.97
C PRO A 97 -10.34 -10.92 -4.92
N ALA A 98 -9.58 -11.92 -5.36
CA ALA A 98 -9.03 -12.96 -4.49
C ALA A 98 -8.12 -12.38 -3.39
N GLU A 99 -7.42 -11.29 -3.71
CA GLU A 99 -6.54 -10.56 -2.81
C GLU A 99 -7.30 -9.77 -1.74
N ILE A 100 -8.59 -9.45 -1.97
CA ILE A 100 -9.44 -8.68 -1.05
C ILE A 100 -10.84 -9.33 -0.98
N PRO A 101 -10.97 -10.53 -0.39
CA PRO A 101 -12.16 -11.39 -0.54
C PRO A 101 -13.47 -10.80 0.02
N LYS A 102 -13.41 -9.78 0.88
CA LYS A 102 -14.58 -9.10 1.47
C LYS A 102 -14.78 -7.68 0.96
N LEU A 103 -14.22 -7.34 -0.20
CA LEU A 103 -14.30 -5.99 -0.74
C LEU A 103 -15.75 -5.58 -1.03
N SER A 104 -16.55 -6.43 -1.66
CA SER A 104 -17.94 -6.13 -2.03
C SER A 104 -18.85 -5.89 -0.81
N GLU A 105 -18.65 -6.65 0.27
CA GLU A 105 -19.38 -6.46 1.53
C GLU A 105 -19.01 -5.13 2.19
N TRP A 106 -17.69 -4.84 2.22
CA TRP A 106 -17.15 -3.62 2.82
C TRP A 106 -17.62 -2.36 2.08
N THR A 107 -17.65 -2.37 0.75
CA THR A 107 -18.11 -1.24 -0.08
C THR A 107 -19.60 -1.00 0.05
N ARG A 108 -20.42 -2.06 0.06
CA ARG A 108 -21.87 -1.98 0.24
C ARG A 108 -22.25 -1.29 1.56
N ALA A 109 -21.56 -1.62 2.64
CA ALA A 109 -21.80 -1.01 3.96
C ALA A 109 -21.45 0.50 4.02
N ARG A 110 -20.63 0.99 3.09
CA ARG A 110 -20.12 2.38 3.05
C ARG A 110 -20.65 3.21 1.87
N ASN A 111 -21.56 2.65 1.09
CA ASN A 111 -22.09 3.28 -0.13
C ASN A 111 -20.96 3.70 -1.11
N ILE A 112 -19.98 2.81 -1.31
CA ILE A 112 -18.86 2.99 -2.25
C ILE A 112 -19.19 2.24 -3.54
N ASP A 113 -19.06 2.91 -4.68
CA ASP A 113 -19.39 2.37 -6.01
C ASP A 113 -18.20 1.74 -6.72
N SER A 114 -16.98 2.22 -6.42
CA SER A 114 -15.73 1.69 -6.96
C SER A 114 -14.58 1.84 -5.98
N VAL A 115 -13.58 0.98 -6.14
CA VAL A 115 -12.37 0.99 -5.33
C VAL A 115 -11.16 0.90 -6.25
N ILE A 116 -10.10 1.62 -5.92
CA ILE A 116 -8.79 1.53 -6.57
C ILE A 116 -7.70 1.33 -5.52
N TRP A 117 -6.62 0.66 -5.91
CA TRP A 117 -5.44 0.47 -5.06
C TRP A 117 -4.19 0.23 -5.90
N THR A 118 -3.03 0.40 -5.27
CA THR A 118 -1.73 0.11 -5.89
C THR A 118 -1.46 -1.39 -5.80
N ALA A 119 -1.17 -2.04 -6.94
CA ALA A 119 -0.95 -3.48 -7.07
C ALA A 119 0.44 -3.78 -7.66
N LEU A 120 1.48 -3.08 -7.17
CA LEU A 120 2.86 -3.34 -7.57
C LEU A 120 3.32 -4.74 -7.11
N PRO A 121 4.07 -5.49 -7.94
CA PRO A 121 4.53 -6.83 -7.57
C PRO A 121 5.61 -6.79 -6.48
N PRO A 122 5.76 -7.87 -5.69
CA PRO A 122 6.90 -8.05 -4.80
C PRO A 122 8.20 -8.25 -5.59
N GLY A 123 9.32 -8.29 -4.87
CA GLY A 123 10.63 -8.60 -5.42
C GLY A 123 11.72 -7.65 -4.96
N LEU A 124 12.92 -8.21 -4.84
CA LEU A 124 14.16 -7.45 -4.72
C LEU A 124 14.78 -7.31 -6.12
N LYS A 125 15.66 -6.32 -6.32
CA LYS A 125 16.37 -6.14 -7.60
C LYS A 125 17.12 -7.42 -7.95
N GLY A 126 16.90 -7.93 -9.16
CA GLY A 126 17.46 -9.20 -9.65
C GLY A 126 16.59 -10.44 -9.40
N ASN A 127 15.55 -10.35 -8.56
CA ASN A 127 14.54 -11.38 -8.35
C ASN A 127 13.14 -10.73 -8.34
N GLU A 128 12.85 -9.89 -9.35
CA GLU A 128 11.59 -9.19 -9.46
C GLU A 128 10.41 -10.17 -9.67
N ASN A 129 9.26 -9.87 -9.05
CA ASN A 129 8.03 -10.69 -9.03
C ASN A 129 8.11 -11.96 -8.16
N GLU A 130 9.21 -12.17 -7.45
CA GLU A 130 9.32 -13.22 -6.44
C GLU A 130 9.13 -12.62 -5.04
N GLN A 131 8.36 -13.28 -4.18
CA GLN A 131 8.19 -12.84 -2.80
C GLN A 131 9.49 -13.09 -2.02
N PRO A 132 10.24 -12.05 -1.60
CA PRO A 132 11.44 -12.26 -0.80
C PRO A 132 11.05 -12.77 0.58
N SER A 133 11.92 -13.59 1.19
CA SER A 133 11.78 -13.96 2.59
C SER A 133 12.09 -12.76 3.50
N VAL A 134 11.65 -12.84 4.76
CA VAL A 134 12.01 -11.82 5.76
C VAL A 134 13.53 -11.71 5.96
N GLU A 135 14.26 -12.82 5.82
CA GLU A 135 15.72 -12.82 5.96
C GLU A 135 16.41 -12.14 4.78
N ASP A 136 15.87 -12.27 3.56
CA ASP A 136 16.38 -11.55 2.39
C ASP A 136 16.17 -10.04 2.55
N VAL A 137 15.00 -9.64 3.03
CA VAL A 137 14.67 -8.24 3.32
C VAL A 137 15.61 -7.69 4.41
N LEU A 138 15.80 -8.41 5.51
CA LEU A 138 16.70 -7.98 6.59
C LEU A 138 18.15 -7.89 6.14
N ARG A 139 18.64 -8.86 5.35
CA ARG A 139 20.00 -8.84 4.78
C ARG A 139 20.19 -7.58 3.94
N TYR A 140 19.28 -7.33 3.00
CA TYR A 140 19.33 -6.14 2.16
C TYR A 140 19.32 -4.84 2.97
N LEU A 141 18.42 -4.70 3.95
CA LEU A 141 18.33 -3.49 4.77
C LEU A 141 19.59 -3.25 5.62
N ARG A 142 20.28 -4.32 6.05
CA ARG A 142 21.55 -4.21 6.80
C ARG A 142 22.70 -3.72 5.92
N GLU A 143 22.70 -4.07 4.64
CA GLU A 143 23.72 -3.66 3.65
C GLU A 143 23.58 -2.19 3.23
N LEU A 144 22.39 -1.59 3.39
CA LEU A 144 22.18 -0.18 3.06
C LEU A 144 23.02 0.74 3.96
N THR A 145 23.65 1.73 3.31
CA THR A 145 24.43 2.80 3.94
C THR A 145 24.04 4.18 3.42
N GLY A 146 24.32 5.23 4.19
CA GLY A 146 24.11 6.61 3.76
C GLY A 146 22.64 6.91 3.40
N THR A 147 22.45 7.71 2.35
CA THR A 147 21.14 8.22 1.95
C THR A 147 20.11 7.12 1.61
N ALA A 148 20.57 5.98 1.07
CA ALA A 148 19.69 4.85 0.78
C ALA A 148 19.14 4.22 2.06
N ARG A 149 19.98 4.06 3.09
CA ARG A 149 19.58 3.57 4.42
C ARG A 149 18.58 4.53 5.06
N ASP A 150 18.89 5.82 5.02
CA ASP A 150 18.04 6.86 5.62
C ASP A 150 16.65 6.88 4.98
N ALA A 151 16.58 6.74 3.65
CA ALA A 151 15.32 6.70 2.92
C ALA A 151 14.50 5.43 3.22
N ALA A 152 15.16 4.27 3.29
CA ALA A 152 14.51 3.00 3.63
C ALA A 152 13.97 3.02 5.07
N GLU A 153 14.79 3.45 6.03
CA GLU A 153 14.40 3.61 7.43
C GLU A 153 13.24 4.60 7.56
N GLN A 154 13.32 5.76 6.91
CA GLN A 154 12.26 6.75 6.94
C GLN A 154 10.94 6.19 6.41
N TYR A 155 10.95 5.46 5.30
CA TYR A 155 9.75 4.86 4.73
C TYR A 155 9.10 3.88 5.70
N ILE A 156 9.88 2.94 6.25
CA ILE A 156 9.38 1.90 7.18
C ILE A 156 8.83 2.54 8.45
N ARG A 157 9.56 3.51 9.03
CA ARG A 157 9.11 4.22 10.23
C ARG A 157 7.84 5.04 10.02
N ARG A 158 7.62 5.56 8.81
CA ARG A 158 6.42 6.35 8.45
C ARG A 158 5.23 5.50 8.01
N ALA A 159 5.42 4.22 7.71
CA ALA A 159 4.31 3.33 7.39
C ALA A 159 3.28 3.34 8.55
N PRO A 160 1.97 3.46 8.26
CA PRO A 160 0.95 3.63 9.30
C PRO A 160 1.03 2.52 10.34
N ARG A 161 0.93 2.85 11.63
CA ARG A 161 1.08 1.88 12.74
C ARG A 161 0.14 0.67 12.64
N GLN A 162 -1.08 0.86 12.13
CA GLN A 162 -2.05 -0.24 11.96
C GLN A 162 -1.64 -1.28 10.92
N ILE A 163 -0.68 -0.95 10.05
CA ILE A 163 -0.10 -1.88 9.08
C ILE A 163 1.00 -2.68 9.78
N ASP A 164 0.57 -3.52 10.71
CA ASP A 164 1.41 -4.34 11.58
C ASP A 164 1.61 -5.74 10.97
N THR A 165 2.62 -5.83 10.11
CA THR A 165 2.94 -7.04 9.34
C THR A 165 4.02 -7.88 10.03
N ALA A 166 4.20 -9.13 9.59
CA ALA A 166 5.22 -10.00 10.17
C ALA A 166 6.63 -9.45 9.92
N TYR A 167 6.91 -8.93 8.71
CA TYR A 167 8.26 -8.42 8.40
C TYR A 167 8.50 -7.10 9.10
N ARG A 168 7.47 -6.26 9.28
CA ARG A 168 7.60 -5.04 10.09
C ARG A 168 8.12 -5.35 11.49
N ARG A 169 7.50 -6.30 12.18
CA ARG A 169 7.91 -6.68 13.56
C ARG A 169 9.35 -7.19 13.60
N ARG A 170 9.77 -7.96 12.59
CA ARG A 170 11.16 -8.43 12.45
C ARG A 170 12.12 -7.27 12.20
N ILE A 171 11.78 -6.35 11.29
CA ILE A 171 12.59 -5.15 11.01
C ILE A 171 12.73 -4.28 12.27
N GLU A 172 11.64 -4.07 13.01
CA GLU A 172 11.63 -3.31 14.25
C GLU A 172 12.53 -3.95 15.32
N ALA A 173 12.46 -5.27 15.49
CA ALA A 173 13.28 -6.00 16.46
C ALA A 173 14.78 -6.01 16.11
N GLU A 174 15.11 -6.12 14.82
CA GLU A 174 16.49 -6.33 14.35
C GLU A 174 17.24 -5.02 14.07
N LEU A 175 16.53 -3.99 13.59
CA LEU A 175 17.13 -2.72 13.15
C LEU A 175 16.73 -1.53 14.03
N TYR A 176 15.83 -1.72 15.00
CA TYR A 176 15.28 -0.66 15.85
C TYR A 176 14.59 0.47 15.07
N TRP A 177 14.06 0.14 13.89
CA TRP A 177 13.34 1.06 13.00
C TRP A 177 11.87 1.24 13.43
N LEU A 178 11.69 1.72 14.66
CA LEU A 178 10.38 1.85 15.31
C LEU A 178 9.49 2.93 14.66
N PRO A 179 8.15 2.75 14.68
CA PRO A 179 7.21 3.68 14.07
C PRO A 179 7.34 5.09 14.63
N ARG A 180 7.43 6.08 13.75
CA ARG A 180 7.30 7.49 14.12
C ARG A 180 5.87 7.94 13.88
N ASP A 181 5.32 8.73 14.79
CA ASP A 181 4.05 9.39 14.52
C ASP A 181 4.22 10.25 13.26
N GLY A 182 3.43 9.94 12.22
CA GLY A 182 3.20 10.91 11.17
C GLY A 182 2.43 12.06 11.83
N ASN A 183 2.90 13.31 11.66
CA ASN A 183 2.11 14.47 12.07
C ASN A 183 0.68 14.26 11.51
N LYS A 184 -0.28 14.09 12.43
CA LYS A 184 -1.70 14.16 12.11
C LYS A 184 -2.04 15.55 11.61
#